data_AF-A0A1F5E7P8-F1
#
_entry.id   AF-A0A1F5E7P8-F1
#
_cell.length_a   1.000
_cell.length_b   1.000
_cell.length_c   1.000
_cell.angle_alpha   90.00
_cell.angle_beta   90.00
_cell.angle_gamma   90.00
#
_symmetry.space_group_name_H-M   'P 1'
#
loop_
_entity.id
_entity.type
_entity.pdbx_description
1 polymer ?
#
loop_
_entity_poly.entity_id
_entity_poly.type
_entity_poly.pdbx_seq_one_letter_code
_entity_poly.pdbx_strand_id
1 'polypeptide(L)'
;MDSDLNQSITTNDESTSSQPAQVEELQQLEALIGRKTLQLDELKEKLRNFREQMKNIVDNDEQLNQATQTAQEAVKAITKRKGEVRNLPEAKAAKNQMAEVQTEIKELEESLNTHLVNLYQLTGTKEFKTLAGETREFKLLAKLLPKKKE
;
A
#
# COMPACT_ATOMS: atom_id res chain seq x y z
N MET A 1 53.73 52.03 48.61
CA MET A 1 54.22 52.13 47.23
C MET A 1 55.24 51.03 47.08
N ASP A 2 55.03 49.91 46.42
CA ASP A 2 53.99 49.38 45.54
C ASP A 2 54.24 47.85 45.51
N SER A 3 53.25 47.00 45.75
CA SER A 3 52.35 46.38 44.75
C SER A 3 52.96 45.14 44.06
N ASP A 4 52.17 44.06 44.05
CA ASP A 4 52.08 43.01 43.00
C ASP A 4 53.16 41.89 42.96
N LEU A 5 52.90 40.61 42.68
CA LEU A 5 51.69 39.78 42.47
C LEU A 5 52.15 38.31 42.22
N ASN A 6 51.51 37.35 42.90
CA ASN A 6 51.01 36.05 42.37
C ASN A 6 51.92 35.04 41.62
N GLN A 7 51.98 33.81 42.16
CA GLN A 7 51.64 32.53 41.47
C GLN A 7 51.47 31.42 42.52
N SER A 8 50.23 31.15 42.97
CA SER A 8 49.38 30.03 42.53
C SER A 8 49.64 28.70 43.24
N ILE A 9 49.04 28.54 44.42
CA ILE A 9 48.60 27.24 44.95
C ILE A 9 47.09 27.34 45.12
N THR A 10 46.36 26.92 44.10
CA THR A 10 44.95 26.61 44.16
C THR A 10 44.73 25.38 43.29
N THR A 11 44.38 24.26 43.92
CA THR A 11 43.16 23.52 43.58
C THR A 11 42.84 22.58 44.73
N ASN A 12 41.94 23.05 45.59
CA ASN A 12 40.83 22.35 46.22
C ASN A 12 40.96 20.82 46.37
N ASP A 13 41.26 20.44 47.59
CA ASP A 13 40.88 19.17 48.19
C ASP A 13 39.44 19.32 48.72
N GLU A 14 38.45 18.78 48.01
CA GLU A 14 37.12 18.49 48.55
C GLU A 14 36.35 17.59 47.59
N SER A 15 36.50 16.26 47.69
CA SER A 15 35.60 15.26 47.07
C SER A 15 35.80 13.84 47.65
N THR A 16 35.87 13.66 48.98
CA THR A 16 35.97 12.30 49.54
C THR A 16 35.20 12.15 50.86
N SER A 17 33.87 12.21 50.83
CA SER A 17 33.07 11.86 52.03
C SER A 17 31.72 11.19 51.77
N SER A 18 31.38 10.81 50.53
CA SER A 18 30.05 10.26 50.18
C SER A 18 30.02 8.80 49.70
N GLN A 19 31.15 8.09 49.70
CA GLN A 19 31.28 6.84 48.92
C GLN A 19 30.54 5.58 49.44
N PRO A 20 30.44 5.25 50.74
CA PRO A 20 29.86 3.96 51.15
C PRO A 20 28.34 3.88 50.98
N ALA A 21 27.60 4.96 51.29
CA ALA A 21 26.14 5.01 51.15
C ALA A 21 25.70 4.98 49.67
N GLN A 22 26.46 5.63 48.78
CA GLN A 22 26.18 5.63 47.34
C GLN A 22 26.44 4.26 46.70
N VAL A 23 27.43 3.50 47.19
CA VAL A 23 27.71 2.14 46.71
C VAL A 23 26.61 1.17 47.15
N GLU A 24 26.10 1.27 48.38
CA GLU A 24 24.96 0.46 48.85
C GLU A 24 23.67 0.77 48.09
N GLU A 25 23.38 2.04 47.82
CA GLU A 25 22.21 2.47 47.04
C GLU A 25 22.26 1.94 45.59
N LEU A 26 23.45 1.98 44.96
CA LEU A 26 23.68 1.38 43.64
C LEU A 26 23.46 -0.13 43.63
N GLN A 27 23.96 -0.86 44.62
CA GLN A 27 23.75 -2.31 44.71
C GLN A 27 22.27 -2.69 44.91
N GLN A 28 21.55 -1.91 45.71
CA GLN A 28 20.10 -2.10 45.90
C GLN A 28 19.32 -1.84 44.60
N LEU A 29 19.71 -0.80 43.85
CA LEU A 29 19.12 -0.47 42.56
C LEU A 29 19.41 -1.56 41.52
N GLU A 30 20.64 -2.06 41.43
CA GLU A 30 21.02 -3.17 40.55
C GLU A 30 20.22 -4.45 40.87
N ALA A 31 20.07 -4.79 42.16
CA ALA A 31 19.26 -5.92 42.59
C ALA A 31 17.76 -5.74 42.28
N LEU A 32 17.25 -4.51 42.35
CA LEU A 32 15.87 -4.19 41.96
C LEU A 32 15.70 -4.30 40.44
N ILE A 33 16.61 -3.73 39.66
CA ILE A 33 16.61 -3.80 38.20
C ILE A 33 16.69 -5.26 37.76
N GLY A 34 17.60 -6.05 38.32
CA GLY A 34 17.72 -7.48 38.03
C GLY A 34 16.42 -8.25 38.27
N ARG A 35 15.77 -8.02 39.42
CA ARG A 35 14.45 -8.61 39.72
C ARG A 35 13.37 -8.16 38.73
N LYS A 36 13.35 -6.88 38.35
CA LYS A 36 12.37 -6.34 37.39
C LYS A 36 12.57 -6.87 35.98
N THR A 37 13.82 -7.06 35.54
CA THR A 37 14.15 -7.66 34.25
C THR A 37 13.69 -9.11 34.19
N LEU A 38 13.96 -9.91 35.22
CA LEU A 38 13.46 -11.29 35.30
C LEU A 38 11.92 -11.36 35.27
N GLN A 39 11.25 -10.50 36.04
CA GLN A 39 9.79 -10.39 36.01
C GLN A 39 9.26 -10.01 34.62
N LEU A 40 9.95 -9.12 33.92
CA LEU A 40 9.56 -8.70 32.57
C LEU A 40 9.70 -9.84 31.57
N ASP A 41 10.77 -10.62 31.65
CA ASP A 41 11.02 -11.75 30.74
C ASP A 41 9.99 -12.86 30.95
N GLU A 42 9.66 -13.20 32.21
CA GLU A 42 8.58 -14.13 32.52
C GLU A 42 7.22 -13.67 31.97
N LEU A 43 6.91 -12.37 32.10
CA LEU A 43 5.66 -11.81 31.58
C LEU A 43 5.61 -11.86 30.05
N LYS A 44 6.73 -11.61 29.37
CA LYS A 44 6.82 -11.74 27.91
C LYS A 44 6.61 -13.17 27.45
N GLU A 45 7.19 -14.14 28.16
CA GLU A 45 7.01 -15.56 27.86
C GLU A 45 5.55 -16.00 28.07
N LYS A 46 4.94 -15.61 29.19
CA LYS A 46 3.51 -15.85 29.44
C LYS A 46 2.62 -15.24 28.34
N LEU A 47 2.92 -14.02 27.92
CA LEU A 47 2.18 -13.36 26.83
C LEU A 47 2.33 -14.11 25.50
N ARG A 48 3.53 -14.59 25.18
CA ARG A 48 3.76 -15.43 24.00
C ARG A 48 2.94 -16.71 24.06
N ASN A 49 2.93 -17.40 25.21
CA ASN A 49 2.17 -18.62 25.41
C ASN A 49 0.66 -18.38 25.27
N PHE A 50 0.13 -17.29 25.84
CA PHE A 50 -1.28 -16.93 25.68
C PHE A 50 -1.65 -16.61 24.24
N ARG A 51 -0.77 -15.97 23.47
CA ARG A 51 -1.01 -15.74 22.03
C ARG A 51 -1.06 -17.05 21.25
N GLU A 52 -0.16 -17.98 21.55
CA GLU A 52 -0.14 -19.30 20.91
C GLU A 52 -1.38 -20.12 21.27
N GLN A 53 -1.78 -20.11 22.54
CA GLN A 53 -3.03 -20.71 22.99
C GLN A 53 -4.24 -20.11 22.27
N MET A 54 -4.30 -18.77 22.16
CA MET A 54 -5.40 -18.10 21.47
C MET A 54 -5.44 -18.48 19.98
N LYS A 55 -4.28 -18.52 19.32
CA LYS A 55 -4.19 -18.99 17.93
C LYS A 55 -4.69 -20.43 17.81
N ASN A 56 -4.29 -21.32 18.71
CA ASN A 56 -4.75 -22.70 18.71
C ASN A 56 -6.27 -22.82 18.96
N ILE A 57 -6.84 -21.97 19.82
CA ILE A 57 -8.29 -21.94 20.06
C ILE A 57 -9.02 -21.59 18.75
N VAL A 58 -8.57 -20.53 18.07
CA VAL A 58 -9.18 -20.08 16.82
C VAL A 58 -8.99 -21.10 15.69
N ASP A 59 -7.78 -21.66 15.54
CA ASP A 59 -7.46 -22.63 14.49
C ASP A 59 -8.24 -23.95 14.65
N ASN A 60 -8.56 -24.34 15.90
CA ASN A 60 -9.31 -25.56 16.20
C ASN A 60 -10.81 -25.31 16.42
N ASP A 61 -11.30 -24.07 16.29
CA ASP A 61 -12.71 -23.78 16.44
C ASP A 61 -13.50 -24.41 15.27
N GLU A 62 -14.28 -25.43 15.61
CA GLU A 62 -15.00 -26.21 14.61
C GLU A 62 -16.08 -25.39 13.90
N GLN A 63 -16.74 -24.45 14.59
CA GLN A 63 -17.78 -23.61 14.01
C GLN A 63 -17.19 -22.62 12.98
N LEU A 64 -16.06 -22.01 13.31
CA LEU A 64 -15.33 -21.10 12.43
C LEU A 64 -14.79 -21.84 11.20
N ASN A 65 -14.25 -23.04 11.38
CA ASN A 65 -13.77 -23.88 10.29
C ASN A 65 -14.92 -24.29 9.36
N GLN A 66 -16.05 -24.73 9.90
CA GLN A 66 -17.25 -25.07 9.13
C GLN A 66 -17.81 -23.85 8.38
N ALA A 67 -17.88 -22.69 9.02
CA ALA A 67 -18.32 -21.44 8.39
C ALA A 67 -17.39 -21.02 7.25
N THR A 68 -16.08 -21.13 7.44
CA THR A 68 -15.05 -20.84 6.44
C THR A 68 -15.16 -21.79 5.24
N GLN A 69 -15.32 -23.08 5.50
CA GLN A 69 -15.51 -24.08 4.45
C GLN A 69 -16.78 -23.81 3.63
N THR A 70 -17.90 -23.54 4.31
CA THR A 70 -19.18 -23.20 3.67
C THR A 70 -19.04 -21.95 2.78
N ALA A 71 -18.33 -20.92 3.26
CA ALA A 71 -18.07 -19.71 2.49
C ALA A 71 -17.22 -20.01 1.23
N GLN A 72 -16.18 -20.82 1.37
CA GLN A 72 -15.35 -21.23 0.23
C GLN A 72 -16.15 -22.03 -0.81
N GLU A 73 -17.01 -22.94 -0.37
CA GLU A 73 -17.91 -23.71 -1.24
C GLU A 73 -18.91 -22.80 -1.96
N ALA A 74 -19.50 -21.84 -1.26
CA ALA A 74 -20.37 -20.83 -1.85
C ALA A 74 -19.64 -19.99 -2.92
N VAL A 75 -18.41 -19.54 -2.65
CA VAL A 75 -17.60 -18.79 -3.63
C VAL A 75 -17.29 -19.65 -4.86
N LYS A 76 -16.95 -20.93 -4.69
CA LYS A 76 -16.73 -21.87 -5.79
C LYS A 76 -18.02 -22.04 -6.62
N ALA A 77 -19.16 -22.22 -5.96
CA ALA A 77 -20.46 -22.35 -6.61
C ALA A 77 -20.85 -21.09 -7.42
N ILE A 78 -20.66 -19.90 -6.84
CA ILE A 78 -20.89 -18.61 -7.51
C ILE A 78 -19.99 -18.48 -8.74
N THR A 79 -18.71 -18.81 -8.60
CA THR A 79 -17.73 -18.71 -9.70
C THR A 79 -18.09 -19.66 -10.84
N LYS A 80 -18.45 -20.91 -10.52
CA LYS A 80 -18.95 -21.89 -11.48
C LYS A 80 -20.20 -21.38 -12.19
N ARG A 81 -21.20 -20.89 -11.43
CA ARG A 81 -22.45 -20.38 -12.00
C ARG A 81 -22.22 -19.16 -12.89
N LYS A 82 -21.33 -18.24 -12.52
CA LYS A 82 -20.92 -17.12 -13.39
C LYS A 82 -20.31 -17.61 -14.70
N GLY A 83 -19.49 -18.65 -14.65
CA GLY A 83 -18.95 -19.30 -15.85
C GLY A 83 -20.04 -19.88 -16.74
N GLU A 84 -21.00 -20.61 -16.16
CA GLU A 84 -22.16 -21.15 -16.87
C GLU A 84 -23.03 -20.05 -17.48
N VAL A 85 -23.34 -18.99 -16.72
CA VAL A 85 -24.13 -17.84 -17.20
C VAL A 85 -23.45 -17.18 -18.38
N ARG A 86 -22.14 -16.97 -18.34
CA ARG A 86 -21.37 -16.45 -19.48
C ARG A 86 -21.40 -17.35 -20.71
N ASN A 87 -21.63 -18.64 -20.51
CA ASN A 87 -21.73 -19.61 -21.59
C ASN A 87 -23.15 -19.77 -22.16
N LEU A 88 -24.17 -19.18 -21.51
CA LEU A 88 -25.54 -19.18 -22.01
C LEU A 88 -25.61 -18.50 -23.39
N PRO A 89 -26.52 -18.95 -24.28
CA PRO A 89 -26.67 -18.37 -25.61
C PRO A 89 -26.88 -16.86 -25.58
N GLU A 90 -27.71 -16.35 -24.66
CA GLU A 90 -27.99 -14.91 -24.51
C GLU A 90 -26.74 -14.11 -24.13
N ALA A 91 -25.92 -14.61 -23.20
CA ALA A 91 -24.69 -13.94 -22.79
C ALA A 91 -23.63 -13.96 -23.91
N LYS A 92 -23.55 -15.06 -24.68
CA LYS A 92 -22.69 -15.14 -25.86
C LYS A 92 -23.17 -14.20 -26.97
N ALA A 93 -24.47 -14.13 -27.22
CA ALA A 93 -25.05 -13.21 -28.19
C ALA A 93 -24.77 -11.76 -27.83
N ALA A 94 -24.99 -11.37 -26.57
CA ALA A 94 -24.64 -10.04 -26.07
C ALA A 94 -23.14 -9.75 -26.22
N LYS A 95 -22.26 -10.72 -25.92
CA LYS A 95 -20.81 -10.56 -26.11
C LYS A 95 -20.43 -10.32 -27.57
N ASN A 96 -21.06 -11.05 -28.50
CA ASN A 96 -20.81 -10.86 -29.93
C ASN A 96 -21.29 -9.49 -30.40
N GLN A 97 -22.49 -9.08 -30.01
CA GLN A 97 -23.01 -7.73 -30.30
C GLN A 97 -22.10 -6.63 -29.74
N MET A 98 -21.56 -6.81 -28.53
CA MET A 98 -20.58 -5.87 -27.98
C MET A 98 -19.30 -5.80 -28.83
N ALA A 99 -18.83 -6.93 -29.35
CA ALA A 99 -17.64 -6.96 -30.20
C ALA A 99 -17.89 -6.33 -31.59
N GLU A 100 -19.09 -6.53 -32.15
CA GLU A 100 -19.54 -5.88 -33.38
C GLU A 100 -19.58 -4.35 -33.21
N VAL A 101 -20.28 -3.85 -32.18
CA VAL A 101 -20.34 -2.41 -31.88
C VAL A 101 -18.95 -1.82 -31.63
N GLN A 102 -18.06 -2.55 -30.95
CA GLN A 102 -16.68 -2.09 -30.77
C GLN A 102 -15.89 -1.99 -32.08
N THR A 103 -16.19 -2.85 -33.04
CA THR A 103 -15.57 -2.81 -34.37
C THR A 103 -16.11 -1.61 -35.14
N GLU A 104 -17.43 -1.41 -35.15
CA GLU A 104 -18.07 -0.23 -35.77
C GLU A 104 -17.54 1.09 -35.19
N ILE A 105 -17.36 1.18 -33.86
CA ILE A 105 -16.76 2.36 -33.21
C ILE A 105 -15.37 2.64 -33.76
N LYS A 106 -14.51 1.61 -33.86
CA LYS A 106 -13.13 1.78 -34.35
C LYS A 106 -13.10 2.23 -35.81
N GLU A 107 -13.90 1.61 -36.66
CA GLU A 107 -14.00 2.00 -38.08
C GLU A 107 -14.47 3.45 -38.23
N LEU A 108 -15.46 3.85 -37.43
CA LEU A 108 -15.94 5.23 -37.41
C LEU A 108 -14.89 6.22 -36.90
N GLU A 109 -14.15 5.86 -35.84
CA GLU A 109 -13.05 6.66 -35.30
C GLU A 109 -11.91 6.82 -36.31
N GLU A 110 -11.53 5.77 -37.05
CA GLU A 110 -10.50 5.81 -38.08
C GLU A 110 -10.92 6.70 -39.27
N SER A 111 -12.16 6.53 -39.72
CA SER A 111 -12.77 7.38 -40.75
C SER A 111 -12.82 8.85 -40.31
N LEU A 112 -13.29 9.11 -39.09
CA LEU A 112 -13.37 10.45 -38.53
C LEU A 112 -11.98 11.07 -38.37
N ASN A 113 -10.99 10.32 -37.88
CA ASN A 113 -9.62 10.81 -37.74
C ASN A 113 -9.04 11.23 -39.11
N THR A 114 -9.29 10.44 -40.16
CA THR A 114 -8.89 10.79 -41.53
C THR A 114 -9.51 12.12 -41.96
N HIS A 115 -10.81 12.30 -41.71
CA HIS A 115 -11.51 13.55 -42.03
C HIS A 115 -11.00 14.74 -41.19
N LEU A 116 -10.71 14.57 -39.91
CA LEU A 116 -10.20 15.62 -39.03
C LEU A 116 -8.77 16.05 -39.42
N VAL A 117 -7.92 15.11 -39.83
CA VAL A 117 -6.59 15.43 -40.39
C VAL A 117 -6.73 16.25 -41.67
N ASN A 118 -7.60 15.83 -42.59
CA ASN A 118 -7.84 16.56 -43.84
C ASN A 118 -8.41 17.97 -43.57
N LEU A 119 -9.35 18.10 -42.62
CA LEU A 119 -9.87 19.40 -42.20
C LEU A 119 -8.74 20.30 -41.71
N TYR A 120 -7.87 19.80 -40.82
CA TYR A 120 -6.73 20.57 -40.33
C TYR A 120 -5.75 20.97 -41.44
N GLN A 121 -5.50 20.09 -42.42
CA GLN A 121 -4.65 20.41 -43.56
C GLN A 121 -5.23 21.54 -44.44
N LEU A 122 -6.56 21.62 -44.55
CA LEU A 122 -7.25 22.62 -45.38
C LEU A 122 -7.46 23.96 -44.67
N THR A 123 -7.85 23.95 -43.39
CA THR A 123 -8.24 25.16 -42.65
C THR A 123 -7.18 25.66 -41.67
N GLY A 124 -6.25 24.79 -41.25
CA GLY A 124 -5.29 25.07 -40.18
C GLY A 124 -5.92 25.14 -38.77
N THR A 125 -7.23 24.87 -38.63
CA THR A 125 -7.96 24.96 -37.37
C THR A 125 -8.22 23.58 -36.78
N LYS A 126 -8.20 23.48 -35.44
CA LYS A 126 -8.49 22.23 -34.69
C LYS A 126 -9.91 22.17 -34.15
N GLU A 127 -10.78 23.01 -34.69
CA GLU A 127 -12.16 23.15 -34.25
C GLU A 127 -13.11 22.91 -35.42
N PHE A 128 -14.22 22.22 -35.14
CA PHE A 128 -15.31 22.04 -36.10
C PHE A 128 -16.66 22.20 -35.41
N LYS A 129 -17.66 22.65 -36.17
CA LYS A 129 -19.05 22.71 -35.70
C LYS A 129 -19.75 21.40 -35.98
N THR A 130 -20.41 20.88 -34.97
CA THR A 130 -21.31 19.73 -35.08
C THR A 130 -22.66 20.15 -35.66
N LEU A 131 -23.41 19.18 -36.17
CA LEU A 131 -24.78 19.40 -36.67
C LEU A 131 -25.73 19.95 -35.60
N ALA A 132 -25.43 19.72 -34.32
CA ALA A 132 -26.17 20.26 -33.18
C ALA A 132 -25.83 21.73 -32.87
N GLY A 133 -24.91 22.34 -33.62
CA GLY A 133 -24.47 23.72 -33.41
C GLY A 133 -23.36 23.90 -32.38
N GLU A 134 -22.90 22.81 -31.73
CA GLU A 134 -21.78 22.85 -30.79
C GLU A 134 -20.45 22.88 -31.53
N THR A 135 -19.50 23.71 -31.09
CA THR A 135 -18.10 23.65 -31.55
C THR A 135 -17.34 22.62 -30.71
N ARG A 136 -16.60 21.73 -31.37
CA ARG A 136 -15.72 20.75 -30.71
C ARG A 136 -14.29 20.92 -31.20
N GLU A 137 -13.34 20.78 -30.27
CA GLU A 137 -11.91 20.74 -30.55
C GLU A 137 -11.42 19.29 -30.67
N PHE A 138 -10.48 19.02 -31.57
CA PHE A 138 -9.83 17.72 -31.71
C PHE A 138 -8.30 17.81 -31.58
N LYS A 139 -7.68 16.71 -31.15
CA LYS A 139 -6.22 16.60 -31.00
C LYS A 139 -5.65 15.68 -32.06
N LEU A 140 -4.58 16.11 -32.73
CA LEU A 140 -3.79 15.27 -33.63
C LEU A 140 -2.73 14.53 -32.81
N LEU A 141 -2.84 13.20 -32.72
CA LEU A 141 -1.88 12.36 -32.03
C LEU A 141 -0.98 11.65 -33.06
N ALA A 142 0.28 12.09 -33.16
CA ALA A 142 1.30 11.32 -33.87
C ALA A 142 1.83 10.21 -32.94
N LYS A 143 1.83 8.97 -33.41
CA LYS A 143 2.44 7.82 -32.69
C LYS A 143 3.71 7.38 -33.41
N LEU A 144 4.80 7.21 -32.66
CA LEU A 144 6.04 6.64 -33.18
C LEU A 144 5.89 5.12 -33.30
N LEU A 145 6.07 4.58 -34.50
CA LEU A 145 6.11 3.14 -34.72
C LEU A 145 7.54 2.60 -34.48
N PRO A 146 7.69 1.39 -33.91
CA PRO A 146 9.01 0.79 -33.71
C PRO A 146 9.71 0.53 -35.05
N LYS A 147 11.05 0.65 -35.07
CA LYS A 147 11.85 0.33 -36.26
C LYS A 147 11.65 -1.14 -36.63
N LYS A 148 11.36 -1.42 -37.91
CA LYS A 148 11.50 -2.78 -38.46
C LYS A 148 12.97 -3.19 -38.27
N LYS A 149 13.21 -4.30 -37.56
CA LYS A 149 14.51 -4.98 -37.63
C LYS A 149 14.54 -5.65 -39.01
N GLU A 150 15.49 -5.26 -39.85
CA GLU A 150 15.87 -6.02 -41.05
C GLU A 150 16.50 -7.36 -40.65
#